data_AF-A0A8S2EZK2-F1
#
_entry.id   AF-A0A8S2EZK2-F1
#
_cell.length_a   1.000
_cell.length_b   1.000
_cell.length_c   1.000
_cell.angle_alpha   90.00
_cell.angle_beta   90.00
_cell.angle_gamma   90.00
#
_symmetry.space_group_name_H-M   'P 1'
#
loop_
_entity.id
_entity.type
_entity.pdbx_description
1 polymer ?
#
loop_
_entity_poly.entity_id
_entity_poly.type
_entity_poly.pdbx_seq_one_letter_code
_entity_poly.pdbx_strand_id
1 'polypeptide(L)' 'NEFNQLVAEEYLKLFDFQGDTLDRALRKFIKQFAIIGEAQDRERVLHFFATRYLDCNPTTFSSIGKYK' A
#
# COMPACT_ATOMS: atom_id res chain seq x y z
N ASN A 1 -7.96 12.36 -11.78
CA ASN A 1 -9.18 11.65 -12.22
C ASN A 1 -9.68 10.81 -11.06
N GLU A 2 -10.82 11.16 -10.48
CA GLU A 2 -11.42 10.50 -9.30
C GLU A 2 -11.71 9.01 -9.56
N PHE A 3 -12.12 8.66 -10.78
CA PHE A 3 -12.35 7.27 -11.20
C PHE A 3 -11.08 6.43 -11.09
N ASN A 4 -9.95 6.92 -11.61
CA ASN A 4 -8.67 6.21 -11.55
C ASN A 4 -8.22 5.98 -10.10
N GLN A 5 -8.58 6.90 -9.19
CA GLN A 5 -8.24 6.79 -7.76
C GLN A 5 -9.09 5.72 -7.08
N LEU A 6 -10.40 5.72 -7.29
CA LEU A 6 -11.31 4.70 -6.77
C LEU A 6 -10.96 3.30 -7.30
N VAL A 7 -10.65 3.19 -8.59
CA VAL A 7 -10.23 1.91 -9.18
C VAL A 7 -8.93 1.41 -8.58
N ALA A 8 -7.95 2.30 -8.37
CA ALA A 8 -6.70 1.92 -7.70
C ALA A 8 -6.98 1.46 -6.26
N GLU A 9 -7.79 2.21 -5.49
CA GLU A 9 -8.16 1.87 -4.11
C GLU A 9 -8.87 0.52 -3.99
N GLU A 10 -9.83 0.22 -4.88
CA GLU A 10 -10.49 -1.09 -4.90
C GLU A 10 -9.54 -2.21 -5.33
N TYR A 11 -8.68 -1.95 -6.32
CA TYR A 11 -7.66 -2.92 -6.74
C TYR A 11 -6.67 -3.24 -5.61
N LEU A 12 -6.34 -2.24 -4.77
CA LEU A 12 -5.45 -2.40 -3.62
C LEU A 12 -6.04 -3.28 -2.51
N LYS A 13 -7.37 -3.26 -2.34
CA LYS A 13 -8.06 -4.15 -1.39
C LYS A 13 -7.94 -5.63 -1.75
N LEU A 14 -7.63 -5.96 -3.01
CA LEU A 14 -7.41 -7.34 -3.44
C LEU A 14 -6.07 -7.92 -2.98
N PHE A 15 -5.15 -7.08 -2.50
CA PHE A 15 -3.88 -7.55 -1.94
C PHE A 15 -4.10 -8.06 -0.52
N ASP A 16 -3.81 -9.34 -0.31
CA ASP A 16 -3.71 -9.94 1.02
C ASP A 16 -2.24 -10.03 1.42
N PHE A 17 -1.88 -9.31 2.47
CA PHE A 17 -0.55 -9.29 3.07
C PHE A 17 -0.49 -9.99 4.42
N GLN A 18 -1.57 -10.68 4.83
CA GLN A 18 -1.63 -11.35 6.13
C GLN A 18 -0.54 -12.42 6.21
N GLY A 19 0.31 -12.33 7.24
CA GLY A 19 1.38 -13.29 7.50
C GLY A 19 2.61 -13.16 6.58
N ASP A 20 2.62 -12.20 5.66
CA ASP A 20 3.84 -11.81 4.97
C ASP A 20 4.67 -10.85 5.83
N THR A 21 6.00 -10.98 5.76
CA THR A 21 6.89 -9.92 6.25
C THR A 21 6.80 -8.68 5.36
N LEU A 22 7.13 -7.51 5.90
CA LEU A 22 7.03 -6.23 5.20
C LEU A 22 7.74 -6.25 3.84
N ASP A 23 8.96 -6.78 3.80
CA ASP A 23 9.76 -6.87 2.58
C ASP A 23 9.12 -7.79 1.52
N ARG A 24 8.48 -8.87 1.95
CA ARG A 24 7.80 -9.82 1.05
C ARG A 24 6.53 -9.21 0.47
N ALA A 25 5.73 -8.56 1.32
CA ALA A 25 4.53 -7.83 0.89
C ALA A 25 4.90 -6.69 -0.08
N LEU A 26 5.95 -5.92 0.22
CA LEU A 26 6.42 -4.84 -0.63
C LEU A 26 6.89 -5.36 -2.00
N ARG A 27 7.66 -6.46 -2.04
CA ARG A 27 8.08 -7.09 -3.31
C ARG A 27 6.91 -7.60 -4.14
N LYS A 28 5.86 -8.15 -3.52
CA LYS A 28 4.63 -8.55 -4.21
C LYS A 28 3.92 -7.34 -4.80
N PHE A 29 3.84 -6.27 -4.02
CA PHE A 29 3.18 -5.03 -4.39
C PHE A 29 3.81 -4.35 -5.60
N ILE A 30 5.12 -4.08 -5.54
CA ILE A 30 5.86 -3.38 -6.62
C ILE A 30 6.05 -4.20 -7.90
N LYS A 31 5.75 -5.51 -7.86
CA LYS A 31 5.70 -6.35 -9.07
C LYS A 31 4.41 -6.16 -9.85
N GLN A 32 3.31 -5.84 -9.15
CA GLN A 32 2.00 -5.62 -9.76
C GLN A 32 1.79 -4.14 -10.11
N PHE A 33 2.28 -3.24 -9.26
CA PHE A 33 2.36 -1.82 -9.57
C PHE A 33 3.71 -1.51 -10.17
N ALA A 34 3.74 -1.27 -11.48
CA ALA A 34 4.88 -0.62 -12.07
C ALA A 34 4.95 0.80 -11.46
N ILE A 35 5.96 1.05 -10.61
CA ILE A 35 6.23 2.37 -10.02
C ILE A 35 6.79 3.28 -11.13
N ILE A 36 5.95 3.58 -12.11
CA ILE A 36 6.27 4.39 -13.27
C ILE A 36 5.43 5.67 -13.13
N GLY A 37 6.09 6.83 -13.16
CA GLY A 37 5.43 8.12 -12.97
C GLY A 37 6.26 9.11 -12.16
N GLU A 38 5.66 10.24 -11.84
CA GLU A 38 6.28 11.33 -11.08
C GLU A 38 6.40 10.98 -9.59
N ALA A 39 7.23 11.72 -8.84
CA ALA A 39 7.47 11.46 -7.42
C ALA A 39 6.17 11.40 -6.59
N GLN A 40 5.19 12.26 -6.91
CA GLN A 40 3.91 12.33 -6.23
C GLN A 40 3.08 11.05 -6.39
N ASP A 41 3.06 10.46 -7.59
CA ASP A 41 2.36 9.20 -7.83
C ASP A 41 3.01 8.05 -7.06
N ARG A 42 4.35 8.06 -6.96
CA ARG A 42 5.09 7.04 -6.19
C ARG A 42 4.78 7.11 -4.70
N GLU A 43 4.79 8.31 -4.12
CA GLU A 43 4.47 8.51 -2.71
C GLU A 43 3.05 8.07 -2.40
N ARG A 44 2.09 8.38 -3.27
CA ARG A 44 0.70 7.96 -3.11
C ARG A 44 0.54 6.44 -3.13
N VAL A 45 1.18 5.78 -4.10
CA VAL A 45 1.14 4.31 -4.24
C VAL A 45 1.78 3.63 -3.01
N LEU A 46 2.87 4.19 -2.47
CA LEU A 46 3.48 3.71 -1.23
C LEU A 46 2.60 3.94 0.01
N HIS A 47 1.89 5.06 0.08
CA HIS A 47 0.96 5.33 1.17
C HIS A 47 -0.16 4.28 1.22
N PHE A 48 -0.73 3.95 0.05
CA PHE A 48 -1.73 2.90 -0.04
C PHE A 48 -1.23 1.52 0.38
N PHE A 49 -0.01 1.16 -0.04
CA PHE A 49 0.63 -0.08 0.42
C PHE A 49 0.77 -0.11 1.94
N ALA A 50 1.25 0.97 2.55
CA ALA A 50 1.44 1.04 3.99
C ALA A 50 0.11 0.83 4.73
N THR A 51 -0.93 1.58 4.37
CA THR A 51 -2.28 1.46 4.96
C THR A 51 -2.79 0.03 4.85
N ARG A 52 -2.71 -0.58 3.66
CA ARG A 52 -3.19 -1.95 3.45
C ARG A 52 -2.39 -2.99 4.21
N TYR A 53 -1.06 -2.84 4.29
CA TYR A 53 -0.20 -3.74 5.05
C TYR A 53 -0.57 -3.74 6.54
N LEU A 54 -0.89 -2.56 7.08
CA LEU A 54 -1.29 -2.39 8.47
C LEU A 54 -2.70 -2.94 8.74
N ASP A 55 -3.63 -2.76 7.81
CA ASP A 55 -4.97 -3.36 7.90
C ASP A 55 -4.89 -4.90 7.94
N CYS A 56 -4.01 -5.50 7.13
CA CYS A 56 -3.77 -6.94 7.13
C CYS A 56 -2.95 -7.42 8.34
N ASN A 57 -2.16 -6.54 8.97
CA ASN A 57 -1.21 -6.89 10.02
C ASN A 57 -1.25 -5.91 11.22
N PRO A 58 -2.41 -5.77 11.91
CA PRO A 58 -2.67 -4.70 12.87
C PRO A 58 -1.77 -4.72 14.12
N THR A 59 -1.15 -5.87 14.43
CA THR A 59 -0.25 -6.03 15.58
C THR A 59 1.23 -5.83 15.23
N THR A 60 1.58 -5.65 13.96
CA THR A 60 2.98 -5.64 13.50
C THR A 60 3.70 -4.34 13.81
N PHE A 61 2.98 -3.22 13.88
CA PHE A 61 3.56 -1.92 14.22
C PHE A 61 2.69 -1.23 15.27
N SER A 62 3.14 -1.19 16.53
CA SER A 62 2.41 -0.52 17.64
C SER A 62 2.44 1.02 17.59
N SER A 63 2.98 1.63 16.54
CA SER A 63 3.00 3.08 16.39
C SER A 63 3.08 3.47 14.92
N ILE A 64 1.94 3.62 14.26
CA ILE A 64 1.87 4.55 13.13
C ILE A 64 1.80 5.93 13.77
N GLY A 65 2.89 6.68 13.64
CA GLY A 65 2.97 8.05 14.11
C GLY A 65 1.72 8.82 13.70
N LYS A 66 1.07 9.43 14.69
CA LYS A 66 0.06 10.46 14.48
C LYS A 66 0.71 11.60 13.72
N TYR A 67 0.53 11.66 12.40
CA TYR A 67 0.75 12.90 11.67
C TYR A 67 -0.49 13.76 11.91
N LYS A 68 -0.34 14.69 12.88
CA LYS A 68 -1.14 15.90 12.97
C LYS A 68 -0.76 16.85 11.85
#